data_AF-A0A9Y4KCK8-F1
#
_entry.id   AF-A0A9Y4KCK8-F1
#
_cell.length_a   1.000
_cell.length_b   1.000
_cell.length_c   1.000
_cell.angle_alpha   90.00
_cell.angle_beta   90.00
_cell.angle_gamma   90.00
#
_symmetry.space_group_name_H-M   'P 1'
#
loop_
_entity.id
_entity.type
_entity.pdbx_description
1 polymer ?
#
loop_
_entity_poly.entity_id
_entity_poly.type
_entity_poly.pdbx_seq_one_letter_code
_entity_poly.pdbx_strand_id
1 'polypeptide(L)'
;MKVSMDWALVVVLQVLFQPSLSVLFTVDAEQTQYTSEFGGTVVMGCRFSPKPADLRSDLKVTWHRTAPNSVQEVIRIDNGVEHATSQKYQGRVRLLTDELQNGWAKLEMSRLRINDSGVYRCLVHTGEGADYKSISLSVGASYKSVTKHVEEAAEGDEVVLTCQSEGFPQSSVVWQDVHGQTHNPSNASASVTPEELFRITSQIRVSSSEKNSYTCNVVKDGSSATFHIPEEIPRSKNDAVIVTVSMLVIVGVVVVGVLAYRRRKKNKAGSRAHSTRSTRNLLVDSRDKSASTCIQIDKENEDGTNNMNDGHTEETLGLHLKAHYSKFSFSEETHSGAFGAEELPQRLQNNDGQPVNPLALLPEPGETVLLEGSPGSGKTTVAHILVSSWTGEPPQSNPIDLSVLSFLLYVNCSAVKEDLYQEIRTQLSLTEQTSSEELRTALTKSSKVLLLLDGYSEGNPVFDESLRGFLSNQGGCRVLITACPGHCPTLMQTAGIGGMLKFNLRSESL
;
A
#
# COMPACT_ATOMS: atom_id res chain seq x y z
N MET A 1 63.80 -49.50 33.76
CA MET A 1 63.70 -49.42 32.29
C MET A 1 63.29 -48.00 31.91
N LYS A 2 64.16 -47.25 31.21
CA LYS A 2 63.81 -45.95 30.64
C LYS A 2 62.92 -46.21 29.42
N VAL A 3 61.64 -45.88 29.50
CA VAL A 3 60.77 -45.86 28.33
C VAL A 3 61.16 -44.61 27.54
N SER A 4 61.94 -44.82 26.49
CA SER A 4 62.22 -43.80 25.48
C SER A 4 60.91 -43.59 24.71
N MET A 5 60.13 -42.59 25.13
CA MET A 5 58.92 -42.20 24.43
C MET A 5 59.35 -41.59 23.10
N ASP A 6 59.11 -42.29 21.99
CA ASP A 6 59.42 -41.79 20.65
C ASP A 6 58.64 -40.49 20.40
N TRP A 7 59.35 -39.37 20.51
CA TRP A 7 58.80 -38.03 20.27
C TRP A 7 58.20 -37.93 18.86
N ALA A 8 58.70 -38.75 17.92
CA ALA A 8 58.13 -38.91 16.59
C ALA A 8 56.69 -39.44 16.61
N LEU A 9 56.38 -40.42 17.48
CA LEU A 9 55.03 -40.98 17.61
C LEU A 9 54.06 -39.95 18.20
N VAL A 10 54.51 -39.14 19.15
CA VAL A 10 53.70 -38.05 19.75
C VAL A 10 53.42 -36.95 18.72
N VAL A 11 54.42 -36.56 17.93
CA VAL A 11 54.26 -35.55 16.86
C VAL A 11 53.34 -36.08 15.75
N VAL A 12 53.50 -37.33 15.33
CA VAL A 12 52.61 -37.96 14.33
C VAL A 12 51.18 -38.05 14.85
N LEU A 13 50.99 -38.44 16.13
CA LEU A 13 49.66 -38.48 16.73
C LEU A 13 49.04 -37.07 16.84
N GLN A 14 49.84 -36.04 17.15
CA GLN A 14 49.38 -34.65 17.18
C GLN A 14 49.01 -34.11 15.79
N VAL A 15 49.74 -34.48 14.74
CA VAL A 15 49.41 -34.11 13.35
C VAL A 15 48.15 -34.83 12.87
N LEU A 16 47.96 -36.10 13.25
CA LEU A 16 46.75 -36.89 12.95
C LEU A 16 45.51 -36.43 13.74
N PHE A 17 45.71 -35.77 14.89
CA PHE A 17 44.64 -35.19 15.72
C PHE A 17 44.49 -33.68 15.58
N GLN A 18 45.20 -33.01 14.66
CA GLN A 18 44.84 -31.63 14.32
C GLN A 18 43.42 -31.65 13.76
N PRO A 19 42.44 -30.96 14.37
CA PRO A 19 41.14 -30.80 13.75
C PRO A 19 41.40 -30.14 12.39
N SER A 20 41.11 -30.86 11.30
CA SER A 20 41.08 -30.24 9.99
C SER A 20 40.08 -29.09 10.10
N LEU A 21 40.58 -27.85 10.07
CA LEU A 21 39.73 -26.67 10.00
C LEU A 21 39.06 -26.70 8.63
N SER A 22 37.95 -27.41 8.52
CA SER A 22 37.03 -27.27 7.40
C SER A 22 36.58 -25.81 7.41
N VAL A 23 37.01 -25.04 6.41
CA VAL A 23 36.55 -23.66 6.25
C VAL A 23 35.06 -23.74 5.92
N LEU A 24 34.21 -23.37 6.87
CA LEU A 24 32.77 -23.27 6.66
C LEU A 24 32.48 -22.22 5.60
N PHE A 25 31.50 -22.50 4.74
CA PHE A 25 30.99 -21.51 3.79
C PHE A 25 30.34 -20.35 4.55
N THR A 26 30.76 -19.12 4.25
CA THR A 26 30.23 -17.90 4.88
C THR A 26 29.93 -16.83 3.86
N VAL A 27 28.93 -16.01 4.18
CA VAL A 27 28.58 -14.78 3.48
C VAL A 27 28.69 -13.62 4.47
N ASP A 28 29.37 -12.55 4.08
CA ASP A 28 29.52 -11.31 4.83
C ASP A 28 29.04 -10.12 4.00
N ALA A 29 28.35 -9.17 4.61
CA ALA A 29 27.98 -7.92 3.92
C ALA A 29 29.20 -7.00 3.83
N GLU A 30 29.41 -6.35 2.66
CA GLU A 30 30.45 -5.32 2.50
C GLU A 30 30.20 -4.15 3.44
N GLN A 31 28.95 -3.71 3.48
CA GLN A 31 28.42 -2.72 4.39
C GLN A 31 27.01 -3.16 4.80
N THR A 32 26.64 -2.92 6.06
CA THR A 32 25.31 -3.27 6.57
C THR A 32 24.28 -2.17 6.29
N GLN A 33 24.71 -0.97 5.90
CA GLN A 33 23.86 0.17 5.61
C GLN A 33 24.38 0.97 4.41
N TYR A 34 23.47 1.27 3.47
CA TYR A 34 23.71 2.12 2.32
C TYR A 34 22.71 3.28 2.33
N THR A 35 23.16 4.45 1.88
CA THR A 35 22.31 5.62 1.66
C THR A 35 22.52 6.12 0.24
N SER A 36 21.44 6.48 -0.46
CA SER A 36 21.49 6.97 -1.83
C SER A 36 20.42 8.03 -2.09
N GLU A 37 20.60 8.81 -3.15
CA GLU A 37 19.62 9.80 -3.59
C GLU A 37 18.59 9.20 -4.57
N PHE A 38 17.38 9.73 -4.55
CA PHE A 38 16.30 9.45 -5.50
C PHE A 38 16.77 9.66 -6.95
N GLY A 39 16.39 8.75 -7.85
CA GLY A 39 16.84 8.72 -9.24
C GLY A 39 18.28 8.23 -9.43
N GLY A 40 19.06 8.10 -8.36
CA GLY A 40 20.45 7.65 -8.37
C GLY A 40 20.63 6.14 -8.59
N THR A 41 21.85 5.68 -8.34
CA THR A 41 22.26 4.27 -8.45
C THR A 41 23.04 3.85 -7.21
N VAL A 42 22.79 2.64 -6.72
CA VAL A 42 23.52 2.03 -5.59
C VAL A 42 24.05 0.65 -5.98
N VAL A 43 25.23 0.30 -5.46
CA VAL A 43 25.81 -1.04 -5.58
C VAL A 43 25.98 -1.61 -4.19
N MET A 44 25.18 -2.63 -3.87
CA MET A 44 25.24 -3.35 -2.59
C MET A 44 25.96 -4.67 -2.78
N GLY A 45 26.84 -5.03 -1.86
CA GLY A 45 27.71 -6.21 -2.03
C GLY A 45 27.71 -7.14 -0.83
N CYS A 46 27.69 -8.43 -1.09
CA CYS A 46 28.09 -9.45 -0.11
C CYS A 46 29.32 -10.22 -0.62
N ARG A 47 30.25 -10.47 0.28
CA ARG A 47 31.43 -11.31 0.05
C ARG A 47 31.14 -12.71 0.54
N PHE A 48 31.53 -13.72 -0.22
CA PHE A 48 31.40 -15.11 0.17
C PHE A 48 32.73 -15.86 0.07
N SER A 49 32.90 -16.84 0.95
CA SER A 49 34.12 -17.63 1.05
C SER A 49 33.77 -19.05 1.48
N PRO A 50 34.44 -20.09 0.95
CA PRO A 50 35.48 -20.04 -0.08
C PRO A 50 34.93 -19.62 -1.46
N LYS A 51 35.84 -19.18 -2.33
CA LYS A 51 35.48 -18.83 -3.72
C LYS A 51 35.20 -20.11 -4.52
N PRO A 52 34.18 -20.13 -5.37
CA PRO A 52 33.81 -21.31 -6.14
C PRO A 52 34.88 -21.60 -7.20
N ALA A 53 35.21 -22.89 -7.38
CA ALA A 53 36.17 -23.33 -8.39
C ALA A 53 35.61 -23.26 -9.82
N ASP A 54 34.30 -23.46 -9.97
CA ASP A 54 33.54 -23.26 -11.22
C ASP A 54 32.26 -22.47 -10.91
N LEU A 55 31.95 -21.45 -11.71
CA LEU A 55 30.74 -20.63 -11.56
C LEU A 55 29.53 -21.23 -12.30
N ARG A 56 29.75 -22.21 -13.17
CA ARG A 56 28.70 -22.79 -14.03
C ARG A 56 27.93 -23.93 -13.38
N SER A 57 28.50 -24.56 -12.36
CA SER A 57 27.84 -25.56 -11.54
C SER A 57 27.68 -25.04 -10.12
N ASP A 58 26.48 -25.16 -9.57
CA ASP A 58 26.15 -25.04 -8.14
C ASP A 58 26.18 -23.63 -7.50
N LEU A 59 26.68 -22.58 -8.17
CA LEU A 59 26.56 -21.20 -7.69
C LEU A 59 25.18 -20.61 -7.98
N LYS A 60 24.45 -20.28 -6.92
CA LYS A 60 23.18 -19.56 -6.96
C LYS A 60 23.25 -18.33 -6.06
N VAL A 61 22.95 -17.17 -6.63
CA VAL A 61 22.88 -15.91 -5.90
C VAL A 61 21.47 -15.35 -6.03
N THR A 62 20.83 -15.09 -4.90
CA THR A 62 19.51 -14.48 -4.87
C THR A 62 19.51 -13.27 -3.96
N TRP A 63 19.01 -12.15 -4.48
CA TRP A 63 18.73 -10.96 -3.68
C TRP A 63 17.24 -10.87 -3.39
N HIS A 64 16.92 -10.66 -2.12
CA HIS A 64 15.56 -10.43 -1.66
C HIS A 64 15.46 -9.06 -1.01
N ARG A 65 14.30 -8.42 -1.08
CA ARG A 65 13.91 -7.34 -0.16
C ARG A 65 13.05 -7.96 0.93
N THR A 66 13.41 -7.81 2.20
CA THR A 66 12.78 -8.48 3.35
C THR A 66 12.01 -7.56 4.28
N ALA A 67 12.11 -6.24 4.10
CA ALA A 67 11.36 -5.22 4.84
C ALA A 67 11.29 -3.93 3.99
N PRO A 68 10.30 -3.03 4.19
CA PRO A 68 9.23 -3.07 5.20
C PRO A 68 8.03 -3.96 4.84
N ASN A 69 7.89 -4.37 3.58
CA ASN A 69 6.79 -5.22 3.09
C ASN A 69 7.22 -6.70 3.05
N SER A 70 6.37 -7.56 2.48
CA SER A 70 6.67 -8.94 2.12
C SER A 70 8.06 -9.18 1.53
N VAL A 71 8.59 -10.39 1.77
CA VAL A 71 9.83 -10.85 1.15
C VAL A 71 9.64 -10.93 -0.37
N GLN A 72 10.30 -10.05 -1.11
CA GLN A 72 10.21 -9.99 -2.57
C GLN A 72 11.56 -10.37 -3.19
N GLU A 73 11.56 -11.34 -4.10
CA GLU A 73 12.75 -11.64 -4.91
C GLU A 73 13.03 -10.48 -5.87
N VAL A 74 14.24 -9.93 -5.78
CA VAL A 74 14.69 -8.78 -6.57
C VAL A 74 15.32 -9.26 -7.87
N ILE A 75 16.30 -10.15 -7.74
CA ILE A 75 17.03 -10.78 -8.84
C ILE A 75 17.62 -12.10 -8.37
N ARG A 76 17.70 -13.06 -9.28
CA ARG A 76 18.31 -14.37 -9.06
C ARG A 76 19.22 -14.75 -10.21
N ILE A 77 20.32 -15.41 -9.88
CA ILE A 77 21.14 -16.14 -10.84
C ILE A 77 21.06 -17.63 -10.52
N ASP A 78 20.62 -18.40 -11.51
CA ASP A 78 20.74 -19.86 -11.55
C ASP A 78 21.55 -20.23 -12.79
N ASN A 79 22.59 -21.07 -12.63
CA ASN A 79 23.44 -21.58 -13.71
C ASN A 79 24.03 -20.47 -14.62
N GLY A 80 24.35 -19.31 -14.03
CA GLY A 80 24.92 -18.17 -14.75
C GLY A 80 23.92 -17.33 -15.56
N VAL A 81 22.61 -17.59 -15.44
CA VAL A 81 21.56 -16.81 -16.13
C VAL A 81 20.79 -15.95 -15.14
N GLU A 82 20.74 -14.65 -15.41
CA GLU A 82 19.96 -13.67 -14.63
C GLU A 82 18.45 -13.81 -14.90
N HIS A 83 17.67 -13.87 -13.83
CA HIS A 83 16.22 -13.81 -13.84
C HIS A 83 15.76 -12.67 -12.92
N ALA A 84 15.14 -11.65 -13.51
CA ALA A 84 14.46 -10.60 -12.77
C ALA A 84 13.00 -11.02 -12.56
N THR A 85 12.57 -11.09 -11.30
CA THR A 85 11.34 -11.81 -10.93
C THR A 85 10.12 -10.91 -10.85
N SER A 86 10.30 -9.60 -10.61
CA SER A 86 9.19 -8.65 -10.43
C SER A 86 9.24 -7.47 -11.41
N GLN A 87 8.05 -7.06 -11.88
CA GLN A 87 7.84 -5.86 -12.70
C GLN A 87 8.40 -4.58 -12.06
N LYS A 88 8.45 -4.52 -10.72
CA LYS A 88 9.01 -3.38 -9.96
C LYS A 88 10.50 -3.17 -10.23
N TYR A 89 11.25 -4.24 -10.46
CA TYR A 89 12.71 -4.22 -10.60
C TYR A 89 13.19 -4.39 -12.03
N GLN A 90 12.29 -4.73 -12.96
CA GLN A 90 12.60 -4.97 -14.36
C GLN A 90 13.37 -3.79 -14.99
N GLY A 91 14.54 -4.09 -15.55
CA GLY A 91 15.43 -3.13 -16.20
C GLY A 91 16.11 -2.11 -15.27
N ARG A 92 15.91 -2.20 -13.95
CA ARG A 92 16.54 -1.33 -12.93
C ARG A 92 17.65 -2.03 -12.16
N VAL A 93 17.57 -3.35 -12.03
CA VAL A 93 18.54 -4.17 -11.27
C VAL A 93 19.36 -5.06 -12.19
N ARG A 94 20.62 -5.30 -11.81
CA ARG A 94 21.50 -6.30 -12.41
C ARG A 94 22.49 -6.84 -11.38
N LEU A 95 22.97 -8.06 -11.55
CA LEU A 95 24.06 -8.58 -10.75
C LEU A 95 25.38 -8.34 -11.48
N LEU A 96 26.43 -7.96 -10.76
CA LEU A 96 27.76 -7.80 -11.36
C LEU A 96 28.42 -9.18 -11.48
N THR A 97 28.10 -9.89 -12.56
CA THR A 97 28.53 -11.29 -12.77
C THR A 97 30.04 -11.48 -12.78
N ASP A 98 30.79 -10.48 -13.23
CA ASP A 98 32.26 -10.52 -13.30
C ASP A 98 32.90 -10.55 -11.90
N GLU A 99 32.20 -10.04 -10.89
CA GLU A 99 32.67 -9.99 -9.51
C GLU A 99 32.46 -11.31 -8.77
N LEU A 100 31.58 -12.19 -9.27
CA LEU A 100 31.26 -13.48 -8.65
C LEU A 100 32.50 -14.38 -8.54
N GLN A 101 33.40 -14.35 -9.54
CA GLN A 101 34.65 -15.14 -9.52
C GLN A 101 35.58 -14.72 -8.38
N ASN A 102 35.46 -13.47 -7.95
CA ASN A 102 36.23 -12.90 -6.87
C ASN A 102 35.57 -13.12 -5.50
N GLY A 103 34.45 -13.87 -5.44
CA GLY A 103 33.68 -14.12 -4.23
C GLY A 103 32.76 -12.97 -3.85
N TRP A 104 32.27 -12.20 -4.83
CA TRP A 104 31.40 -11.05 -4.59
C TRP A 104 30.06 -11.18 -5.29
N ALA A 105 28.98 -11.18 -4.51
CA ALA A 105 27.62 -11.09 -4.98
C ALA A 105 27.17 -9.62 -4.89
N LYS A 106 27.41 -8.84 -5.96
CA LYS A 106 27.08 -7.41 -6.01
C LYS A 106 25.81 -7.14 -6.83
N LEU A 107 24.85 -6.47 -6.21
CA LEU A 107 23.62 -5.99 -6.82
C LEU A 107 23.75 -4.50 -7.15
N GLU A 108 23.64 -4.16 -8.43
CA GLU A 108 23.47 -2.78 -8.87
C GLU A 108 21.99 -2.48 -9.09
N MET A 109 21.51 -1.40 -8.49
CA MET A 109 20.14 -0.91 -8.64
C MET A 109 20.17 0.57 -9.06
N SER A 110 19.59 0.85 -10.22
CA SER A 110 19.52 2.18 -10.84
C SER A 110 18.10 2.75 -10.83
N ARG A 111 17.98 4.07 -11.06
CA ARG A 111 16.70 4.80 -11.05
C ARG A 111 15.93 4.53 -9.75
N LEU A 112 16.62 4.77 -8.63
CA LEU A 112 16.11 4.52 -7.29
C LEU A 112 14.86 5.34 -6.99
N ARG A 113 13.89 4.73 -6.31
CA ARG A 113 12.65 5.32 -5.81
C ARG A 113 12.66 5.32 -4.29
N ILE A 114 11.84 6.16 -3.67
CA ILE A 114 11.74 6.22 -2.19
C ILE A 114 11.35 4.85 -1.61
N ASN A 115 10.36 4.17 -2.19
CA ASN A 115 9.95 2.82 -1.82
C ASN A 115 10.88 1.69 -2.31
N ASP A 116 12.10 2.00 -2.76
CA ASP A 116 13.18 1.01 -2.78
C ASP A 116 13.92 0.93 -1.44
N SER A 117 13.71 1.89 -0.53
CA SER A 117 14.24 1.81 0.84
C SER A 117 13.73 0.54 1.54
N GLY A 118 14.58 -0.07 2.35
CA GLY A 118 14.23 -1.31 3.05
C GLY A 118 15.44 -2.16 3.42
N VAL A 119 15.17 -3.36 3.89
CA VAL A 119 16.22 -4.35 4.19
C VAL A 119 16.29 -5.32 3.02
N TYR A 120 17.49 -5.52 2.50
CA TYR A 120 17.81 -6.45 1.43
C TYR A 120 18.64 -7.60 1.97
N ARG A 121 18.41 -8.81 1.49
CA ARG A 121 19.14 -10.01 1.86
C ARG A 121 19.83 -10.60 0.64
N CYS A 122 21.15 -10.71 0.69
CA CYS A 122 21.91 -11.49 -0.28
C CYS A 122 22.05 -12.92 0.24
N LEU A 123 21.47 -13.87 -0.47
CA LEU A 123 21.60 -15.30 -0.23
C LEU A 123 22.54 -15.87 -1.29
N VAL A 124 23.60 -16.56 -0.84
CA VAL A 124 24.51 -17.26 -1.74
C VAL A 124 24.48 -18.73 -1.38
N HIS A 125 24.32 -19.57 -2.40
CA HIS A 125 24.35 -21.02 -2.30
C HIS A 125 25.43 -21.52 -3.27
N THR A 126 26.29 -22.41 -2.79
CA THR A 126 27.33 -23.12 -3.53
C THR A 126 27.31 -24.60 -3.15
N GLY A 127 28.06 -25.45 -3.86
CA GLY A 127 28.23 -26.85 -3.45
C GLY A 127 28.81 -27.05 -2.04
N GLU A 128 29.49 -26.04 -1.49
CA GLU A 128 30.06 -26.06 -0.13
C GLU A 128 29.04 -25.68 0.97
N GLY A 129 27.89 -25.08 0.59
CA GLY A 129 26.85 -24.67 1.52
C GLY A 129 26.11 -23.39 1.10
N ALA A 130 25.26 -22.90 1.99
CA ALA A 130 24.49 -21.68 1.80
C ALA A 130 24.52 -20.80 3.06
N ASP A 131 24.68 -19.50 2.88
CA ASP A 131 24.61 -18.49 3.93
C ASP A 131 24.04 -17.18 3.35
N TYR A 132 23.63 -16.25 4.21
CA TYR A 132 23.08 -14.97 3.83
C TYR A 132 23.50 -13.84 4.76
N LYS A 133 23.40 -12.60 4.25
CA LYS A 133 23.46 -11.39 5.07
C LYS A 133 22.44 -10.35 4.64
N SER A 134 22.06 -9.51 5.59
CA SER A 134 21.10 -8.43 5.42
C SER A 134 21.80 -7.08 5.34
N ILE A 135 21.27 -6.19 4.51
CA ILE A 135 21.80 -4.86 4.19
C ILE A 135 20.62 -3.88 4.17
N SER A 136 20.72 -2.77 4.88
CA SER A 136 19.68 -1.73 4.90
C SER A 136 19.98 -0.65 3.85
N LEU A 137 19.03 -0.39 2.95
CA LEU A 137 19.08 0.71 2.00
C LEU A 137 18.13 1.84 2.42
N SER A 138 18.66 3.06 2.51
CA SER A 138 17.88 4.29 2.69
C SER A 138 17.97 5.16 1.45
N VAL A 139 16.84 5.49 0.84
CA VAL A 139 16.75 6.40 -0.31
C VAL A 139 16.13 7.72 0.14
N GLY A 140 16.89 8.80 0.02
CA GLY A 140 16.44 10.16 0.32
C GLY A 140 16.31 11.03 -0.92
N ALA A 141 15.63 12.16 -0.81
CA ALA A 141 15.59 13.17 -1.85
C ALA A 141 15.77 14.56 -1.23
N SER A 142 16.83 15.26 -1.63
CA SER A 142 17.08 16.62 -1.15
C SER A 142 16.16 17.64 -1.80
N TYR A 143 15.77 18.66 -1.04
CA TYR A 143 14.92 19.78 -1.43
C TYR A 143 15.67 20.86 -2.26
N LYS A 144 16.69 20.47 -3.03
CA LYS A 144 17.64 21.38 -3.71
C LYS A 144 17.00 22.26 -4.80
N SER A 145 15.88 21.83 -5.38
CA SER A 145 15.19 22.53 -6.47
C SER A 145 14.03 23.38 -5.95
N VAL A 146 14.34 24.49 -5.28
CA VAL A 146 13.31 25.42 -4.77
C VAL A 146 12.76 26.31 -5.89
N THR A 147 11.51 26.10 -6.25
CA THR A 147 10.75 26.95 -7.16
C THR A 147 10.26 28.19 -6.43
N LYS A 148 10.45 29.35 -7.07
CA LYS A 148 10.14 30.67 -6.53
C LYS A 148 9.04 31.32 -7.37
N HIS A 149 7.96 31.75 -6.74
CA HIS A 149 6.94 32.59 -7.38
C HIS A 149 6.71 33.87 -6.59
N VAL A 150 6.54 34.98 -7.30
CA VAL A 150 6.28 36.32 -6.75
C VAL A 150 5.07 36.88 -7.48
N GLU A 151 4.02 37.21 -6.74
CA GLU A 151 2.75 37.72 -7.27
C GLU A 151 2.30 38.96 -6.49
N GLU A 152 1.63 39.91 -7.15
CA GLU A 152 0.96 41.03 -6.47
C GLU A 152 -0.25 40.50 -5.69
N ALA A 153 -0.47 41.00 -4.47
CA ALA A 153 -1.70 40.73 -3.74
C ALA A 153 -2.90 41.41 -4.44
N ALA A 154 -4.09 40.81 -4.31
CA ALA A 154 -5.30 41.32 -4.97
C ALA A 154 -5.76 42.70 -4.45
N GLU A 155 -5.32 43.10 -3.25
CA GLU A 155 -5.70 44.35 -2.60
C GLU A 155 -4.53 44.85 -1.72
N GLY A 156 -4.05 46.07 -1.97
CA GLY A 156 -2.96 46.71 -1.21
C GLY A 156 -1.57 46.66 -1.86
N ASP A 157 -0.59 47.31 -1.22
CA ASP A 157 0.82 47.37 -1.63
C ASP A 157 1.62 46.12 -1.19
N GLU A 158 1.00 44.94 -1.18
CA GLU A 158 1.63 43.69 -0.72
C GLU A 158 1.99 42.76 -1.88
N VAL A 159 3.05 41.97 -1.70
CA VAL A 159 3.45 40.88 -2.58
C VAL A 159 3.39 39.55 -1.85
N VAL A 160 2.97 38.52 -2.57
CA VAL A 160 2.96 37.13 -2.10
C VAL A 160 4.20 36.43 -2.62
N LEU A 161 5.06 35.99 -1.70
CA LEU A 161 6.24 35.17 -2.01
C LEU A 161 5.90 33.71 -1.76
N THR A 162 6.01 32.88 -2.79
CA THR A 162 5.77 31.44 -2.70
C THR A 162 7.07 30.67 -2.90
N CYS A 163 7.39 29.82 -1.92
CA CYS A 163 8.50 28.88 -1.94
C CYS A 163 7.92 27.47 -2.06
N GLN A 164 8.26 26.77 -3.13
CA GLN A 164 7.86 25.38 -3.36
C GLN A 164 9.10 24.51 -3.56
N SER A 165 9.16 23.36 -2.92
CA SER A 165 10.24 22.39 -3.14
C SER A 165 9.73 20.96 -2.98
N GLU A 166 10.45 20.01 -3.54
CA GLU A 166 10.13 18.58 -3.50
C GLU A 166 11.30 17.81 -2.89
N GLY A 167 11.00 16.89 -1.97
CA GLY A 167 12.02 16.09 -1.31
C GLY A 167 11.44 15.01 -0.39
N PHE A 168 12.33 14.26 0.25
CA PHE A 168 12.00 13.19 1.19
C PHE A 168 13.13 13.01 2.20
N PRO A 169 12.83 12.94 3.52
CA PRO A 169 11.51 12.85 4.15
C PRO A 169 10.81 14.21 4.29
N GLN A 170 9.58 14.23 4.82
CA GLN A 170 8.81 15.47 5.03
C GLN A 170 9.57 16.49 5.89
N SER A 171 9.65 17.74 5.41
CA SER A 171 10.31 18.87 6.07
C SER A 171 9.36 20.07 6.24
N SER A 172 9.75 21.03 7.07
CA SER A 172 9.12 22.35 7.21
C SER A 172 9.96 23.45 6.56
N VAL A 173 9.32 24.61 6.33
CA VAL A 173 9.95 25.81 5.75
C VAL A 173 9.92 26.93 6.78
N VAL A 174 11.05 27.62 6.95
CA VAL A 174 11.19 28.82 7.77
C VAL A 174 11.59 29.98 6.88
N TRP A 175 10.90 31.11 6.99
CA TRP A 175 11.24 32.33 6.27
C TRP A 175 12.08 33.25 7.14
N GLN A 176 13.12 33.83 6.56
CA GLN A 176 13.98 34.82 7.19
C GLN A 176 14.20 36.00 6.26
N ASP A 177 14.23 37.21 6.79
CA ASP A 177 14.70 38.38 6.04
C ASP A 177 16.23 38.55 6.11
N VAL A 178 16.77 39.58 5.46
CA VAL A 178 18.21 39.90 5.49
C VAL A 178 18.76 40.23 6.89
N HIS A 179 17.89 40.61 7.83
CA HIS A 179 18.25 40.92 9.21
C HIS A 179 18.17 39.67 10.11
N GLY A 180 17.79 38.53 9.55
CA GLY A 180 17.62 37.27 10.28
C GLY A 180 16.31 37.20 11.07
N GLN A 181 15.37 38.12 10.86
CA GLN A 181 14.06 38.07 11.51
C GLN A 181 13.22 36.97 10.85
N THR A 182 12.62 36.11 11.69
CA THR A 182 11.77 35.01 11.21
C THR A 182 10.35 35.47 10.93
N HIS A 183 9.83 35.07 9.77
CA HIS A 183 8.46 35.36 9.35
C HIS A 183 7.61 34.10 9.38
N ASN A 184 6.39 34.21 9.93
CA ASN A 184 5.45 33.10 9.95
C ASN A 184 4.80 32.96 8.56
N PRO A 185 4.74 31.73 8.00
CA PRO A 185 4.07 31.52 6.73
C PRO A 185 2.57 31.82 6.85
N SER A 186 2.04 32.61 5.92
CA SER A 186 0.60 32.88 5.82
C SER A 186 -0.17 31.65 5.38
N ASN A 187 0.45 30.79 4.56
CA ASN A 187 -0.05 29.48 4.18
C ASN A 187 1.12 28.51 4.07
N ALA A 188 1.00 27.33 4.68
CA ALA A 188 1.96 26.23 4.50
C ALA A 188 1.19 24.93 4.25
N SER A 189 1.55 24.22 3.19
CA SER A 189 0.96 22.94 2.84
C SER A 189 2.04 21.94 2.42
N ALA A 190 1.76 20.67 2.66
CA ALA A 190 2.57 19.56 2.18
C ALA A 190 1.65 18.57 1.48
N SER A 191 2.00 18.17 0.27
CA SER A 191 1.31 17.14 -0.49
C SER A 191 2.28 16.07 -0.96
N VAL A 192 1.78 14.87 -1.23
CA VAL A 192 2.58 13.77 -1.76
C VAL A 192 2.45 13.76 -3.28
N THR A 193 3.59 13.65 -3.97
CA THR A 193 3.67 13.56 -5.43
C THR A 193 3.45 12.12 -5.92
N PRO A 194 3.15 11.90 -7.22
CA PRO A 194 3.07 10.56 -7.79
C PRO A 194 4.34 9.73 -7.60
N GLU A 195 5.50 10.38 -7.45
CA GLU A 195 6.80 9.80 -7.20
C GLU A 195 7.09 9.54 -5.70
N GLU A 196 6.07 9.70 -4.84
CA GLU A 196 6.10 9.54 -3.38
C GLU A 196 7.03 10.54 -2.65
N LEU A 197 7.40 11.64 -3.30
CA LEU A 197 8.10 12.77 -2.68
C LEU A 197 7.10 13.71 -1.99
N PHE A 198 7.56 14.43 -0.96
CA PHE A 198 6.82 15.52 -0.35
C PHE A 198 7.05 16.81 -1.11
N ARG A 199 5.99 17.37 -1.67
CA ARG A 199 5.93 18.72 -2.23
C ARG A 199 5.50 19.68 -1.14
N ILE A 200 6.44 20.48 -0.64
CA ILE A 200 6.19 21.51 0.36
C ILE A 200 5.96 22.84 -0.35
N THR A 201 4.89 23.54 0.04
CA THR A 201 4.57 24.88 -0.45
C THR A 201 4.37 25.80 0.73
N SER A 202 5.08 26.92 0.76
CA SER A 202 5.02 27.91 1.83
C SER A 202 4.92 29.30 1.24
N GLN A 203 4.04 30.13 1.80
CA GLN A 203 3.76 31.47 1.31
C GLN A 203 3.87 32.48 2.45
N ILE A 204 4.45 33.65 2.16
CA ILE A 204 4.40 34.84 3.03
C ILE A 204 3.86 36.03 2.24
N ARG A 205 3.21 36.95 2.95
CA ARG A 205 2.81 38.27 2.44
C ARG A 205 3.76 39.32 3.01
N VAL A 206 4.32 40.15 2.16
CA VAL A 206 5.27 41.19 2.55
C VAL A 206 4.98 42.48 1.80
N SER A 207 5.35 43.62 2.37
CA SER A 207 5.16 44.91 1.73
C SER A 207 6.04 45.07 0.50
N SER A 208 5.46 45.48 -0.63
CA SER A 208 6.19 45.81 -1.87
C SER A 208 7.08 47.05 -1.73
N SER A 209 6.76 47.94 -0.78
CA SER A 209 7.53 49.17 -0.54
C SER A 209 8.84 48.91 0.20
N GLU A 210 8.93 47.79 0.91
CA GLU A 210 10.15 47.32 1.55
C GLU A 210 10.96 46.52 0.52
N LYS A 211 11.95 47.16 -0.14
CA LYS A 211 12.89 46.52 -1.09
C LYS A 211 13.83 45.53 -0.38
N ASN A 212 13.26 44.52 0.27
CA ASN A 212 13.97 43.59 1.12
C ASN A 212 14.13 42.22 0.42
N SER A 213 15.07 41.41 0.90
CA SER A 213 15.25 40.03 0.42
C SER A 213 14.80 39.04 1.48
N TYR A 214 14.10 38.01 1.05
CA TYR A 214 13.53 36.99 1.93
C TYR A 214 14.09 35.64 1.55
N THR A 215 14.57 34.86 2.51
CA THR A 215 15.11 33.53 2.29
C THR A 215 14.17 32.50 2.89
N CYS A 216 13.72 31.54 2.08
CA CYS A 216 13.07 30.34 2.61
C CYS A 216 14.12 29.27 2.87
N ASN A 217 14.13 28.74 4.09
CA ASN A 217 15.03 27.69 4.56
C ASN A 217 14.23 26.41 4.83
N VAL A 218 14.66 25.28 4.27
CA VAL A 218 14.06 23.96 4.51
C VAL A 218 14.78 23.27 5.66
N VAL A 219 14.09 23.07 6.78
CA VAL A 219 14.70 22.78 8.09
C VAL A 219 15.50 21.46 8.13
N LYS A 220 14.98 20.37 7.55
CA LYS A 220 15.62 19.04 7.70
C LYS A 220 16.79 18.78 6.76
N ASP A 221 16.87 19.51 5.66
CA ASP A 221 17.83 19.24 4.57
C ASP A 221 18.87 20.37 4.41
N GLY A 222 18.69 21.49 5.13
CA GLY A 222 19.58 22.66 5.07
C GLY A 222 19.52 23.43 3.75
N SER A 223 18.74 22.96 2.77
CA SER A 223 18.49 23.62 1.49
C SER A 223 17.79 24.97 1.71
N SER A 224 18.30 26.04 1.09
CA SER A 224 17.77 27.41 1.22
C SER A 224 17.64 28.10 -0.13
N ALA A 225 16.72 29.05 -0.23
CA ALA A 225 16.53 29.83 -1.44
C ALA A 225 16.13 31.29 -1.13
N THR A 226 16.94 32.24 -1.62
CA THR A 226 16.72 33.67 -1.42
C THR A 226 15.92 34.31 -2.55
N PHE A 227 14.89 35.05 -2.19
CA PHE A 227 14.02 35.83 -3.05
C PHE A 227 14.47 37.29 -3.03
N HIS A 228 14.59 37.87 -4.21
CA HIS A 228 14.73 39.30 -4.39
C HIS A 228 13.43 39.79 -5.00
N ILE A 229 12.75 40.74 -4.35
CA ILE A 229 11.54 41.35 -4.90
C ILE A 229 11.96 42.12 -6.16
N PRO A 230 11.52 41.71 -7.36
CA PRO A 230 11.86 42.42 -8.59
C PRO A 230 11.18 43.80 -8.62
N GLU A 231 11.82 44.77 -9.26
CA GLU A 231 11.29 46.14 -9.38
C GLU A 231 10.04 46.22 -10.28
N GLU A 232 9.83 45.22 -11.14
CA GLU A 232 8.60 44.98 -11.90
C GLU A 232 8.06 43.59 -11.56
N ILE A 233 6.94 43.52 -10.84
CA ILE A 233 6.28 42.27 -10.50
C ILE A 233 5.49 41.82 -11.75
N PRO A 234 5.63 40.56 -12.21
CA PRO A 234 4.88 40.07 -13.36
C PRO A 234 3.38 40.09 -13.04
N ARG A 235 2.68 41.13 -13.49
CA ARG A 235 1.23 41.20 -13.44
C ARG A 235 0.69 39.97 -14.17
N SER A 236 -0.19 39.23 -13.49
CA SER A 236 -1.14 38.35 -14.14
C SER A 236 -1.88 39.19 -15.19
N LYS A 237 -1.46 39.07 -16.46
CA LYS A 237 -2.18 39.73 -17.55
C LYS A 237 -3.55 39.10 -17.56
N ASN A 238 -4.57 39.92 -17.34
CA ASN A 238 -5.96 39.55 -17.51
C ASN A 238 -6.21 39.21 -18.99
N ASP A 239 -5.70 38.07 -19.47
CA ASP A 239 -5.82 37.61 -20.86
C ASP A 239 -7.29 37.41 -21.22
N ALA A 240 -8.13 37.10 -20.24
CA ALA A 240 -9.58 37.07 -20.40
C ALA A 240 -10.19 38.42 -20.81
N VAL A 241 -9.66 39.55 -20.33
CA VAL A 241 -10.17 40.89 -20.69
C VAL A 241 -9.76 41.25 -22.11
N ILE A 242 -8.54 40.90 -22.52
CA ILE A 242 -8.06 41.13 -23.88
C ILE A 242 -8.84 40.27 -24.89
N VAL A 243 -9.09 39.00 -24.57
CA VAL A 243 -9.87 38.07 -25.41
C VAL A 243 -11.34 38.50 -25.52
N THR A 244 -11.95 38.97 -24.43
CA THR A 244 -13.34 39.44 -24.46
C THR A 244 -13.51 40.73 -25.27
N VAL A 245 -12.60 41.71 -25.12
CA VAL A 245 -12.62 42.94 -25.93
C VAL A 245 -12.40 42.63 -27.41
N SER A 246 -11.45 41.75 -27.74
CA SER A 246 -11.19 41.39 -29.14
C SER A 246 -12.37 40.62 -29.77
N MET A 247 -13.04 39.73 -29.03
CA MET A 247 -14.28 39.08 -29.49
C MET A 247 -15.42 40.07 -29.77
N LEU A 248 -15.63 41.06 -28.88
CA LEU A 248 -16.66 42.09 -29.08
C LEU A 248 -16.41 42.94 -30.33
N VAL A 249 -15.14 43.29 -30.59
CA VAL A 249 -14.76 44.03 -31.79
C VAL A 249 -15.03 43.20 -33.05
N ILE A 250 -14.68 41.92 -33.06
CA ILE A 250 -14.92 41.02 -34.19
C ILE A 250 -16.42 40.89 -34.47
N VAL A 251 -17.24 40.68 -33.44
CA VAL A 251 -18.71 40.61 -33.58
C VAL A 251 -19.26 41.92 -34.15
N GLY A 252 -18.78 43.07 -33.67
CA GLY A 252 -19.15 44.38 -34.20
C GLY A 252 -18.86 44.51 -35.70
N VAL A 253 -17.67 44.11 -36.14
CA VAL A 253 -17.28 44.13 -37.56
C VAL A 253 -18.16 43.21 -38.42
N VAL A 254 -18.48 42.01 -37.92
CA VAL A 254 -19.37 41.07 -38.63
C VAL A 254 -20.77 41.64 -38.78
N VAL A 255 -21.32 42.24 -37.72
CA VAL A 255 -22.65 42.88 -37.76
C VAL A 255 -22.67 44.02 -38.79
N VAL A 256 -21.66 44.90 -38.76
CA VAL A 256 -21.54 46.00 -39.74
C VAL A 256 -21.42 45.45 -41.17
N GLY A 257 -20.63 44.40 -41.38
CA GLY A 257 -20.48 43.72 -42.67
C GLY A 257 -21.79 43.13 -43.19
N VAL A 258 -22.56 42.44 -42.33
CA VAL A 258 -23.87 41.87 -42.67
C VAL A 258 -24.88 42.96 -42.99
N LEU A 259 -24.90 44.07 -42.24
CA LEU A 259 -25.78 45.22 -42.51
C LEU A 259 -25.43 45.89 -43.85
N ALA A 260 -24.14 46.06 -44.15
CA ALA A 260 -23.68 46.59 -45.44
C ALA A 260 -24.05 45.65 -46.59
N TYR A 261 -23.89 44.34 -46.42
CA TYR A 261 -24.27 43.33 -47.41
C TYR A 261 -25.79 43.32 -47.67
N ARG A 262 -26.61 43.36 -46.61
CA ARG A 262 -28.09 43.44 -46.73
C ARG A 262 -28.53 44.74 -47.41
N ARG A 263 -27.87 45.87 -47.15
CA ARG A 263 -28.13 47.14 -47.86
C ARG A 263 -27.77 47.04 -49.36
N ARG A 264 -26.63 46.43 -49.71
CA ARG A 264 -26.25 46.19 -51.11
C ARG A 264 -27.22 45.23 -51.83
N LYS A 265 -27.74 44.21 -51.14
CA LYS A 265 -28.73 43.26 -51.69
C LYS A 265 -30.09 43.91 -51.92
N LYS A 266 -30.55 44.80 -51.03
CA LYS A 266 -31.78 45.60 -51.27
C LYS A 266 -31.65 46.52 -52.49
N ASN A 267 -30.47 47.10 -52.75
CA ASN A 267 -30.23 47.90 -53.96
C ASN A 267 -30.19 47.06 -55.25
N LYS A 268 -29.98 45.73 -55.18
CA LYS A 268 -30.06 44.81 -56.34
C LYS A 268 -31.44 44.15 -56.52
N ALA A 269 -32.33 44.22 -55.53
CA ALA A 269 -33.66 43.60 -55.57
C ALA A 269 -34.77 44.50 -56.16
N GLY A 270 -34.44 45.67 -56.68
CA GLY A 270 -35.37 46.59 -57.37
C GLY A 270 -35.61 46.29 -58.86
N SER A 271 -35.11 45.17 -59.40
CA SER A 271 -35.29 44.82 -60.81
C SER A 271 -35.57 43.33 -61.01
N ARG A 272 -36.83 42.94 -60.81
CA ARG A 272 -37.59 41.92 -61.59
C ARG A 272 -38.90 41.60 -60.89
N ALA A 273 -39.99 42.11 -61.45
CA ALA A 273 -41.36 41.74 -61.15
C ALA A 273 -42.08 41.39 -62.48
N HIS A 274 -42.62 40.17 -62.58
CA HIS A 274 -43.73 39.66 -63.42
C HIS A 274 -43.69 38.12 -63.29
N SER A 275 -44.75 37.31 -63.18
CA SER A 275 -46.17 37.44 -63.52
C SER A 275 -46.94 36.18 -63.02
N THR A 276 -48.21 36.34 -62.61
CA THR A 276 -49.38 35.42 -62.77
C THR A 276 -49.36 34.00 -62.13
N ARG A 277 -50.45 33.33 -61.70
CA ARG A 277 -51.89 33.58 -61.47
C ARG A 277 -52.50 32.25 -60.89
N SER A 278 -53.26 32.33 -59.80
CA SER A 278 -54.51 31.60 -59.45
C SER A 278 -54.65 30.05 -59.55
N THR A 279 -54.94 29.34 -58.44
CA THR A 279 -56.28 28.84 -57.98
C THR A 279 -56.20 27.63 -57.01
N ARG A 280 -57.02 27.70 -55.94
CA ARG A 280 -57.77 26.69 -55.15
C ARG A 280 -57.15 25.38 -54.58
N ASN A 281 -57.20 25.33 -53.23
CA ASN A 281 -57.80 24.35 -52.29
C ASN A 281 -57.43 22.85 -52.29
N LEU A 282 -57.00 22.35 -51.11
CA LEU A 282 -57.57 21.28 -50.25
C LEU A 282 -56.46 20.76 -49.29
N LEU A 283 -56.45 21.17 -48.02
CA LEU A 283 -56.95 20.49 -46.79
C LEU A 283 -56.08 19.32 -46.26
N VAL A 284 -55.74 19.44 -44.95
CA VAL A 284 -55.49 18.39 -43.93
C VAL A 284 -54.11 17.69 -44.06
N ASP A 285 -53.25 17.51 -43.05
CA ASP A 285 -53.36 17.56 -41.59
C ASP A 285 -51.98 17.82 -40.91
N SER A 286 -52.07 18.34 -39.68
CA SER A 286 -51.22 18.24 -38.47
C SER A 286 -49.69 18.28 -38.56
N ARG A 287 -49.03 19.38 -38.17
CA ARG A 287 -48.74 19.94 -36.81
C ARG A 287 -47.64 19.16 -36.07
N ASP A 288 -46.42 19.71 -35.98
CA ASP A 288 -45.93 20.78 -35.06
C ASP A 288 -45.50 20.20 -33.70
N LYS A 289 -44.19 20.21 -33.41
CA LYS A 289 -43.44 21.23 -32.64
C LYS A 289 -43.61 21.13 -31.12
N SER A 290 -42.51 20.75 -30.48
CA SER A 290 -41.71 21.58 -29.56
C SER A 290 -42.44 22.61 -28.70
N ALA A 291 -42.35 22.50 -27.38
CA ALA A 291 -41.64 23.46 -26.52
C ALA A 291 -41.76 23.12 -25.00
N SER A 292 -40.75 23.59 -24.28
CA SER A 292 -40.48 23.64 -22.84
C SER A 292 -41.62 24.08 -21.93
N THR A 293 -41.50 23.82 -20.61
CA THR A 293 -41.52 24.80 -19.48
C THR A 293 -41.33 24.08 -18.12
N CYS A 294 -40.64 24.72 -17.16
CA CYS A 294 -40.34 24.29 -15.78
C CYS A 294 -41.49 24.62 -14.79
N ILE A 295 -41.61 23.90 -13.65
CA ILE A 295 -42.11 24.42 -12.34
C ILE A 295 -41.43 23.66 -11.16
N GLN A 296 -41.19 24.39 -10.07
CA GLN A 296 -40.57 24.05 -8.78
C GLN A 296 -41.51 23.34 -7.76
N ILE A 297 -40.85 22.58 -6.85
CA ILE A 297 -41.09 22.34 -5.40
C ILE A 297 -42.47 21.80 -4.96
N ASP A 298 -42.46 20.65 -4.28
CA ASP A 298 -43.05 20.50 -2.94
C ASP A 298 -42.42 19.34 -2.14
N LYS A 299 -42.48 19.51 -0.83
CA LYS A 299 -41.84 18.74 0.23
C LYS A 299 -42.95 18.12 1.06
N GLU A 300 -43.07 16.81 1.09
CA GLU A 300 -43.87 16.09 2.09
C GLU A 300 -43.03 14.98 2.73
N ASN A 301 -42.96 15.04 4.07
CA ASN A 301 -42.57 13.94 4.93
C ASN A 301 -43.72 12.92 4.93
N GLU A 302 -43.41 11.64 4.78
CA GLU A 302 -44.18 10.56 5.38
C GLU A 302 -43.25 9.70 6.23
N ASP A 303 -43.58 9.70 7.52
CA ASP A 303 -43.19 8.73 8.52
C ASP A 303 -43.77 7.37 8.11
N GLY A 304 -42.88 6.40 7.91
CA GLY A 304 -43.22 5.07 7.42
C GLY A 304 -42.23 4.07 7.95
N THR A 305 -42.59 3.43 9.07
CA THR A 305 -41.97 2.22 9.63
C THR A 305 -41.76 1.17 8.53
N ASN A 306 -40.56 1.14 7.96
CA ASN A 306 -40.16 0.10 7.02
C ASN A 306 -39.26 -0.91 7.72
N ASN A 307 -39.86 -2.06 8.05
CA ASN A 307 -39.14 -3.33 8.12
C ASN A 307 -38.49 -3.57 6.75
N MET A 308 -37.24 -3.14 6.58
CA MET A 308 -36.50 -3.23 5.33
C MET A 308 -35.41 -4.31 5.46
N ASN A 309 -35.70 -5.47 4.85
CA ASN A 309 -34.78 -6.53 4.39
C ASN A 309 -33.46 -6.75 5.16
N ASP A 310 -33.49 -7.59 6.22
CA ASP A 310 -32.29 -8.17 6.85
C ASP A 310 -31.39 -8.91 5.82
N GLY A 311 -31.94 -9.41 4.69
CA GLY A 311 -31.16 -10.11 3.66
C GLY A 311 -30.36 -9.22 2.70
N HIS A 312 -30.76 -7.95 2.49
CA HIS A 312 -30.10 -7.06 1.53
C HIS A 312 -28.86 -6.39 2.15
N THR A 313 -28.85 -6.22 3.47
CA THR A 313 -27.73 -5.65 4.23
C THR A 313 -26.54 -6.62 4.29
N GLU A 314 -26.79 -7.92 4.52
CA GLU A 314 -25.74 -8.95 4.54
C GLU A 314 -25.01 -9.10 3.20
N GLU A 315 -25.75 -9.12 2.08
CA GLU A 315 -25.19 -9.28 0.74
C GLU A 315 -24.35 -8.05 0.34
N THR A 316 -24.83 -6.85 0.70
CA THR A 316 -24.10 -5.59 0.49
C THR A 316 -22.80 -5.56 1.29
N LEU A 317 -22.85 -5.98 2.56
CA LEU A 317 -21.68 -6.07 3.42
C LEU A 317 -20.66 -7.11 2.91
N GLY A 318 -21.15 -8.27 2.45
CA GLY A 318 -20.32 -9.31 1.86
C GLY A 318 -19.57 -8.84 0.61
N LEU A 319 -20.24 -8.14 -0.31
CA LEU A 319 -19.59 -7.56 -1.49
C LEU A 319 -18.56 -6.50 -1.11
N HIS A 320 -18.86 -5.65 -0.13
CA HIS A 320 -17.92 -4.65 0.37
C HIS A 320 -16.66 -5.32 0.95
N LEU A 321 -16.83 -6.36 1.78
CA LEU A 321 -15.74 -7.08 2.40
C LEU A 321 -14.91 -7.88 1.38
N LYS A 322 -15.53 -8.48 0.36
CA LYS A 322 -14.78 -9.08 -0.76
C LYS A 322 -13.92 -8.03 -1.45
N ALA A 323 -14.47 -6.87 -1.78
CA ALA A 323 -13.71 -5.79 -2.41
C ALA A 323 -12.60 -5.23 -1.48
N HIS A 324 -12.86 -5.15 -0.18
CA HIS A 324 -11.87 -4.77 0.83
C HIS A 324 -10.70 -5.75 0.79
N TYR A 325 -10.93 -7.04 0.98
CA TYR A 325 -9.88 -8.05 0.99
C TYR A 325 -9.25 -8.30 -0.39
N SER A 326 -9.94 -8.12 -1.51
CA SER A 326 -9.32 -8.22 -2.84
C SER A 326 -8.28 -7.11 -3.10
N LYS A 327 -8.38 -5.96 -2.41
CA LYS A 327 -7.35 -4.91 -2.44
C LYS A 327 -6.16 -5.23 -1.54
N PHE A 328 -6.39 -6.01 -0.49
CA PHE A 328 -5.36 -6.54 0.39
C PHE A 328 -4.96 -7.93 -0.08
N SER A 329 -4.04 -8.04 -1.04
CA SER A 329 -3.48 -9.34 -1.44
C SER A 329 -2.90 -10.05 -0.21
N PHE A 330 -3.68 -10.96 0.39
CA PHE A 330 -3.26 -11.81 1.51
C PHE A 330 -2.32 -12.94 1.08
N SER A 331 -1.82 -12.89 -0.16
CA SER A 331 -0.81 -13.81 -0.67
C SER A 331 0.49 -13.04 -0.86
N GLU A 332 1.56 -13.64 -0.33
CA GLU A 332 3.00 -13.27 -0.41
C GLU A 332 3.67 -12.73 0.87
N GLU A 333 2.98 -12.56 2.01
CA GLU A 333 3.67 -12.39 3.30
C GLU A 333 3.87 -13.72 4.02
N THR A 334 4.69 -14.63 3.49
CA THR A 334 5.25 -15.74 4.29
C THR A 334 6.35 -16.51 3.55
N HIS A 335 7.60 -16.04 3.60
CA HIS A 335 8.76 -16.92 3.41
C HIS A 335 9.81 -16.67 4.50
N SER A 336 9.43 -17.12 5.70
CA SER A 336 10.31 -17.85 6.60
C SER A 336 9.51 -19.05 7.11
N GLY A 337 9.63 -20.20 6.44
CA GLY A 337 9.11 -21.50 6.92
C GLY A 337 7.62 -21.79 6.71
N ALA A 338 6.91 -21.08 5.84
CA ALA A 338 5.46 -21.27 5.66
C ALA A 338 5.13 -22.27 4.55
N PHE A 339 4.32 -23.25 4.93
CA PHE A 339 3.89 -24.37 4.11
C PHE A 339 2.78 -23.95 3.14
N GLY A 340 2.72 -24.62 1.98
CA GLY A 340 1.67 -24.40 0.99
C GLY A 340 0.31 -24.91 1.49
N ALA A 341 -0.79 -24.44 0.88
CA ALA A 341 -2.15 -24.92 1.20
C ALA A 341 -2.29 -26.46 1.09
N GLU A 342 -1.43 -27.12 0.30
CA GLU A 342 -1.37 -28.58 0.13
C GLU A 342 -0.77 -29.34 1.34
N GLU A 343 0.04 -28.67 2.17
CA GLU A 343 0.73 -29.27 3.33
C GLU A 343 -0.04 -29.04 4.65
N LEU A 344 -1.07 -28.19 4.62
CA LEU A 344 -1.96 -27.88 5.75
C LEU A 344 -2.54 -29.13 6.44
N PRO A 345 -3.12 -30.12 5.73
CA PRO A 345 -3.74 -31.29 6.35
C PRO A 345 -2.73 -32.18 7.10
N GLN A 346 -1.45 -32.16 6.69
CA GLN A 346 -0.43 -33.04 7.25
C GLN A 346 0.20 -32.51 8.54
N ARG A 347 0.06 -31.21 8.82
CA ARG A 347 0.65 -30.55 10.01
C ARG A 347 -0.38 -30.15 11.06
N LEU A 348 -1.66 -30.12 10.71
CA LEU A 348 -2.77 -29.94 11.65
C LEU A 348 -2.92 -31.17 12.56
N GLN A 349 -2.87 -30.99 13.87
CA GLN A 349 -3.11 -32.07 14.84
C GLN A 349 -4.23 -31.70 15.80
N ASN A 350 -5.10 -32.66 16.11
CA ASN A 350 -6.05 -32.49 17.22
C ASN A 350 -5.33 -32.66 18.56
N ASN A 351 -6.05 -32.53 19.66
CA ASN A 351 -5.49 -32.70 21.01
C ASN A 351 -4.88 -34.08 21.25
N ASP A 352 -5.26 -35.08 20.46
CA ASP A 352 -4.78 -36.47 20.53
C ASP A 352 -3.62 -36.74 19.54
N GLY A 353 -3.11 -35.71 18.85
CA GLY A 353 -1.99 -35.83 17.90
C GLY A 353 -2.35 -36.42 16.53
N GLN A 354 -3.64 -36.58 16.22
CA GLN A 354 -4.12 -37.11 14.94
C GLN A 354 -4.26 -36.00 13.88
N PRO A 355 -3.97 -36.29 12.60
CA PRO A 355 -4.13 -35.33 11.52
C PRO A 355 -5.59 -34.86 11.40
N VAL A 356 -5.79 -33.55 11.30
CA VAL A 356 -7.13 -32.94 11.25
C VAL A 356 -7.51 -32.62 9.81
N ASN A 357 -8.75 -32.95 9.45
CA ASN A 357 -9.31 -32.57 8.17
C ASN A 357 -9.36 -31.03 8.05
N PRO A 358 -8.85 -30.40 6.97
CA PRO A 358 -8.96 -28.96 6.76
C PRO A 358 -10.39 -28.42 6.83
N LEU A 359 -11.41 -29.24 6.52
CA LEU A 359 -12.82 -28.87 6.68
C LEU A 359 -13.23 -28.67 8.15
N ALA A 360 -12.52 -29.29 9.10
CA ALA A 360 -12.75 -29.10 10.53
C ALA A 360 -12.14 -27.78 11.07
N LEU A 361 -11.50 -26.98 10.21
CA LEU A 361 -11.10 -25.61 10.54
C LEU A 361 -12.24 -24.60 10.43
N LEU A 362 -13.33 -24.96 9.75
CA LEU A 362 -14.53 -24.14 9.68
C LEU A 362 -15.44 -24.53 10.86
N PRO A 363 -15.65 -23.66 11.86
CA PRO A 363 -16.55 -23.94 12.98
C PRO A 363 -17.98 -24.16 12.49
N GLU A 364 -18.75 -25.02 13.15
CA GLU A 364 -20.19 -25.15 12.91
C GLU A 364 -20.97 -23.89 13.34
N PRO A 365 -22.22 -23.67 12.88
CA PRO A 365 -23.01 -22.51 13.31
C PRO A 365 -23.12 -22.41 14.83
N GLY A 366 -22.73 -21.27 15.38
CA GLY A 366 -22.71 -21.03 16.82
C GLY A 366 -21.57 -21.75 17.56
N GLU A 367 -20.59 -22.32 16.84
CA GLU A 367 -19.40 -22.92 17.41
C GLU A 367 -18.20 -21.95 17.41
N THR A 368 -17.41 -22.02 18.47
CA THR A 368 -16.09 -21.37 18.56
C THR A 368 -14.99 -22.42 18.56
N VAL A 369 -14.07 -22.31 17.61
CA VAL A 369 -12.87 -23.14 17.52
C VAL A 369 -11.64 -22.31 17.87
N LEU A 370 -10.81 -22.83 18.79
CA LEU A 370 -9.54 -22.23 19.16
C LEU A 370 -8.38 -22.98 18.49
N LEU A 371 -7.58 -22.26 17.71
CA LEU A 371 -6.31 -22.72 17.14
C LEU A 371 -5.15 -22.23 18.00
N GLU A 372 -4.57 -23.13 18.80
CA GLU A 372 -3.44 -22.83 19.67
C GLU A 372 -2.13 -23.35 19.06
N GLY A 373 -1.03 -22.61 19.16
CA GLY A 373 0.27 -23.08 18.67
C GLY A 373 1.40 -22.07 18.82
N SER A 374 2.64 -22.54 18.83
CA SER A 374 3.83 -21.69 19.00
C SER A 374 3.98 -20.63 17.88
N PRO A 375 4.73 -19.53 18.10
CA PRO A 375 5.08 -18.61 17.02
C PRO A 375 5.71 -19.35 15.83
N GLY A 376 5.34 -18.99 14.60
CA GLY A 376 5.81 -19.68 13.39
C GLY A 376 5.12 -21.02 13.07
N SER A 377 4.14 -21.46 13.86
CA SER A 377 3.41 -22.71 13.62
C SER A 377 2.41 -22.66 12.46
N GLY A 378 2.30 -21.54 11.73
CA GLY A 378 1.40 -21.39 10.57
C GLY A 378 -0.05 -21.02 10.87
N LYS A 379 -0.40 -20.63 12.12
CA LYS A 379 -1.79 -20.24 12.48
C LYS A 379 -2.32 -19.05 11.69
N THR A 380 -1.55 -17.98 11.61
CA THR A 380 -1.88 -16.81 10.78
C THR A 380 -1.99 -17.18 9.30
N THR A 381 -1.18 -18.13 8.83
CA THR A 381 -1.29 -18.69 7.47
C THR A 381 -2.66 -19.36 7.25
N VAL A 382 -3.19 -20.13 8.20
CA VAL A 382 -4.56 -20.68 8.13
C VAL A 382 -5.59 -19.57 7.97
N ALA A 383 -5.48 -18.52 8.79
CA ALA A 383 -6.39 -17.39 8.72
C ALA A 383 -6.39 -16.71 7.35
N HIS A 384 -5.22 -16.46 6.79
CA HIS A 384 -5.06 -15.90 5.44
C HIS A 384 -5.57 -16.83 4.34
N ILE A 385 -5.39 -18.15 4.48
CA ILE A 385 -5.93 -19.13 3.54
C ILE A 385 -7.46 -19.08 3.54
N LEU A 386 -8.12 -18.97 4.70
CA LEU A 386 -9.58 -18.86 4.77
C LEU A 386 -10.09 -17.56 4.12
N VAL A 387 -9.44 -16.43 4.40
CA VAL A 387 -9.80 -15.13 3.79
C VAL A 387 -9.61 -15.15 2.27
N SER A 388 -8.47 -15.66 1.79
CA SER A 388 -8.19 -15.76 0.35
C SER A 388 -9.12 -16.75 -0.37
N SER A 389 -9.43 -17.89 0.25
CA SER A 389 -10.37 -18.87 -0.29
C SER A 389 -11.79 -18.34 -0.41
N TRP A 390 -12.22 -17.45 0.49
CA TRP A 390 -13.55 -16.81 0.44
C TRP A 390 -13.64 -15.67 -0.59
N THR A 391 -12.51 -15.03 -0.93
CA THR A 391 -12.46 -13.85 -1.83
C THR A 391 -12.19 -14.19 -3.29
N GLY A 392 -11.54 -15.32 -3.58
CA GLY A 392 -11.23 -15.76 -4.95
C GLY A 392 -12.37 -16.52 -5.66
N GLU A 393 -12.33 -16.58 -7.00
CA GLU A 393 -13.00 -17.64 -7.76
C GLU A 393 -12.24 -18.95 -7.52
N PRO A 394 -12.94 -20.10 -7.36
CA PRO A 394 -12.30 -21.33 -6.91
C PRO A 394 -11.23 -21.80 -7.89
N PRO A 395 -9.93 -21.84 -7.53
CA PRO A 395 -8.96 -22.60 -8.29
C PRO A 395 -9.36 -24.09 -8.29
N GLN A 396 -8.96 -24.82 -9.34
CA GLN A 396 -9.24 -26.26 -9.53
C GLN A 396 -8.67 -27.18 -8.42
N SER A 397 -8.11 -26.61 -7.35
CA SER A 397 -7.56 -27.29 -6.17
C SER A 397 -7.87 -26.53 -4.87
N ASN A 398 -9.12 -26.04 -4.70
CA ASN A 398 -9.55 -25.42 -3.44
C ASN A 398 -9.74 -26.49 -2.34
N PRO A 399 -9.03 -26.42 -1.20
CA PRO A 399 -9.15 -27.42 -0.13
C PRO A 399 -10.37 -27.20 0.78
N ILE A 400 -10.99 -26.01 0.81
CA ILE A 400 -12.10 -25.65 1.70
C ILE A 400 -13.16 -24.87 0.91
N ASP A 401 -14.39 -25.39 0.84
CA ASP A 401 -15.53 -24.68 0.23
C ASP A 401 -16.17 -23.73 1.24
N LEU A 402 -16.04 -22.42 0.99
CA LEU A 402 -16.59 -21.35 1.84
C LEU A 402 -17.82 -20.68 1.23
N SER A 403 -18.45 -21.30 0.22
CA SER A 403 -19.65 -20.78 -0.45
C SER A 403 -20.88 -20.66 0.48
N VAL A 404 -20.86 -21.37 1.61
CA VAL A 404 -21.89 -21.30 2.65
C VAL A 404 -21.91 -19.96 3.41
N LEU A 405 -20.82 -19.18 3.36
CA LEU A 405 -20.68 -17.93 4.11
C LEU A 405 -21.19 -16.72 3.31
N SER A 406 -22.08 -15.93 3.92
CA SER A 406 -22.54 -14.62 3.42
C SER A 406 -21.39 -13.61 3.47
N PHE A 407 -20.66 -13.56 4.59
CA PHE A 407 -19.49 -12.71 4.75
C PHE A 407 -18.51 -13.21 5.82
N LEU A 408 -17.25 -12.75 5.72
CA LEU A 408 -16.15 -13.09 6.63
C LEU A 408 -15.55 -11.81 7.21
N LEU A 409 -15.39 -11.77 8.54
CA LEU A 409 -14.75 -10.67 9.25
C LEU A 409 -13.39 -11.12 9.78
N TYR A 410 -12.33 -10.45 9.36
CA TYR A 410 -10.96 -10.70 9.82
C TYR A 410 -10.52 -9.57 10.75
N VAL A 411 -10.08 -9.93 11.96
CA VAL A 411 -9.55 -8.98 12.95
C VAL A 411 -8.14 -9.41 13.33
N ASN A 412 -7.17 -8.51 13.17
CA ASN A 412 -5.83 -8.69 13.69
C ASN A 412 -5.80 -8.26 15.17
N CYS A 413 -5.65 -9.23 16.07
CA CYS A 413 -5.71 -9.01 17.51
C CYS A 413 -4.40 -8.48 18.13
N SER A 414 -3.31 -8.38 17.36
CA SER A 414 -1.99 -8.01 17.90
C SER A 414 -1.86 -6.57 18.41
N ALA A 415 -2.79 -5.68 18.04
CA ALA A 415 -2.71 -4.24 18.35
C ALA A 415 -4.06 -3.62 18.77
N VAL A 416 -5.00 -4.43 19.28
CA VAL A 416 -6.37 -3.99 19.60
C VAL A 416 -6.39 -2.96 20.72
N LYS A 417 -7.19 -1.91 20.55
CA LYS A 417 -7.27 -0.80 21.52
C LYS A 417 -8.67 -0.57 22.05
N GLU A 418 -9.70 -0.94 21.28
CA GLU A 418 -11.09 -0.67 21.60
C GLU A 418 -11.87 -1.96 21.87
N ASP A 419 -13.21 -1.87 21.98
CA ASP A 419 -14.06 -3.05 22.08
C ASP A 419 -14.12 -3.81 20.74
N LEU A 420 -14.56 -5.08 20.78
CA LEU A 420 -14.62 -5.97 19.62
C LEU A 420 -15.31 -5.35 18.40
N TYR A 421 -16.46 -4.69 18.59
CA TYR A 421 -17.26 -4.18 17.48
C TYR A 421 -16.62 -2.94 16.86
N GLN A 422 -16.01 -2.07 17.66
CA GLN A 422 -15.28 -0.91 17.13
C GLN A 422 -14.00 -1.31 16.41
N GLU A 423 -13.30 -2.33 16.92
CA GLU A 423 -12.10 -2.84 16.27
C GLU A 423 -12.44 -3.46 14.90
N ILE A 424 -13.53 -4.24 14.81
CA ILE A 424 -14.06 -4.74 13.52
C ILE A 424 -14.36 -3.57 12.58
N ARG A 425 -15.06 -2.53 13.06
CA ARG A 425 -15.43 -1.38 12.21
C ARG A 425 -14.21 -0.59 11.71
N THR A 426 -13.22 -0.42 12.58
CA THR A 426 -12.02 0.37 12.28
C THR A 426 -11.09 -0.40 11.34
N GLN A 427 -10.80 -1.67 11.61
CA GLN A 427 -9.90 -2.47 10.79
C GLN A 427 -10.47 -2.79 9.40
N LEU A 428 -11.80 -2.88 9.28
CA LEU A 428 -12.48 -3.18 8.01
C LEU A 428 -13.04 -1.95 7.30
N SER A 429 -12.72 -0.74 7.77
CA SER A 429 -13.20 0.53 7.20
C SER A 429 -14.74 0.66 7.11
N LEU A 430 -15.46 0.06 8.06
CA LEU A 430 -16.93 0.04 8.12
C LEU A 430 -17.52 1.21 8.93
N THR A 431 -16.71 2.17 9.37
CA THR A 431 -17.12 3.27 10.27
C THR A 431 -18.26 4.11 9.71
N GLU A 432 -18.30 4.33 8.40
CA GLU A 432 -19.36 5.11 7.72
C GLU A 432 -20.55 4.27 7.23
N GLN A 433 -20.42 2.93 7.20
CA GLN A 433 -21.39 2.06 6.51
C GLN A 433 -22.31 1.27 7.44
N THR A 434 -21.88 0.99 8.68
CA THR A 434 -22.64 0.13 9.60
C THR A 434 -22.41 0.59 11.03
N SER A 435 -23.48 0.70 11.82
CA SER A 435 -23.40 0.99 13.25
C SER A 435 -23.00 -0.24 14.07
N SER A 436 -22.50 -0.05 15.30
CA SER A 436 -22.10 -1.16 16.17
C SER A 436 -23.27 -2.08 16.54
N GLU A 437 -24.51 -1.56 16.65
CA GLU A 437 -25.71 -2.37 16.93
C GLU A 437 -26.17 -3.19 15.72
N GLU A 438 -26.06 -2.64 14.51
CA GLU A 438 -26.35 -3.39 13.28
C GLU A 438 -25.34 -4.51 13.08
N LEU A 439 -24.04 -4.25 13.31
CA LEU A 439 -22.99 -5.26 13.25
C LEU A 439 -23.21 -6.37 14.28
N ARG A 440 -23.56 -6.00 15.52
CA ARG A 440 -23.90 -6.97 16.58
C ARG A 440 -25.09 -7.83 16.18
N THR A 441 -26.11 -7.23 15.58
CA THR A 441 -27.30 -7.93 15.11
C THR A 441 -26.97 -8.89 13.97
N ALA A 442 -26.16 -8.46 13.00
CA ALA A 442 -25.71 -9.27 11.88
C ALA A 442 -24.87 -10.47 12.33
N LEU A 443 -23.96 -10.27 13.28
CA LEU A 443 -23.14 -11.35 13.85
C LEU A 443 -24.01 -12.37 14.60
N THR A 444 -24.91 -11.92 15.46
CA THR A 444 -25.66 -12.83 16.36
C THR A 444 -26.80 -13.58 15.67
N LYS A 445 -27.43 -13.01 14.63
CA LYS A 445 -28.57 -13.63 13.94
C LYS A 445 -28.18 -14.63 12.84
N SER A 446 -27.00 -14.48 12.24
CA SER A 446 -26.67 -15.17 10.99
C SER A 446 -25.73 -16.36 11.20
N SER A 447 -26.13 -17.54 10.71
CA SER A 447 -25.31 -18.76 10.71
C SER A 447 -24.30 -18.84 9.57
N LYS A 448 -24.31 -17.83 8.69
CA LYS A 448 -23.49 -17.72 7.49
C LYS A 448 -22.33 -16.73 7.65
N VAL A 449 -22.00 -16.37 8.89
CA VAL A 449 -20.93 -15.42 9.19
C VAL A 449 -19.79 -16.15 9.87
N LEU A 450 -18.57 -15.88 9.41
CA LEU A 450 -17.34 -16.32 10.05
C LEU A 450 -16.60 -15.10 10.61
N LEU A 451 -16.44 -15.06 11.93
CA LEU A 451 -15.56 -14.12 12.61
C LEU A 451 -14.21 -14.79 12.89
N LEU A 452 -13.15 -14.20 12.33
CA LEU A 452 -11.78 -14.67 12.49
C LEU A 452 -10.98 -13.67 13.32
N LEU A 453 -10.49 -14.13 14.47
CA LEU A 453 -9.64 -13.37 15.39
C LEU A 453 -8.21 -13.93 15.32
N ASP A 454 -7.31 -13.23 14.62
CA ASP A 454 -5.93 -13.69 14.43
C ASP A 454 -4.97 -13.09 15.46
N GLY A 455 -4.22 -13.94 16.16
CA GLY A 455 -3.19 -13.52 17.11
C GLY A 455 -3.75 -13.01 18.43
N TYR A 456 -4.88 -13.55 18.90
CA TYR A 456 -5.49 -13.15 20.16
C TYR A 456 -4.59 -13.48 21.36
N SER A 457 -4.49 -12.51 22.27
CA SER A 457 -3.76 -12.60 23.53
C SER A 457 -4.51 -11.82 24.59
N GLU A 458 -4.87 -12.47 25.69
CA GLU A 458 -5.49 -11.79 26.83
C GLU A 458 -4.56 -10.70 27.39
N GLY A 459 -5.15 -9.56 27.76
CA GLY A 459 -4.39 -8.43 28.29
C GLY A 459 -5.05 -7.07 28.08
N ASN A 460 -6.06 -6.97 27.19
CA ASN A 460 -6.86 -5.76 27.02
C ASN A 460 -8.25 -5.96 27.64
N PRO A 461 -8.51 -5.43 28.85
CA PRO A 461 -9.74 -5.73 29.58
C PRO A 461 -11.01 -5.31 28.84
N VAL A 462 -10.95 -4.23 28.05
CA VAL A 462 -12.10 -3.70 27.29
C VAL A 462 -12.45 -4.65 26.13
N PHE A 463 -11.45 -5.07 25.36
CA PHE A 463 -11.62 -6.01 24.28
C PHE A 463 -12.03 -7.40 24.81
N ASP A 464 -11.33 -7.88 25.84
CA ASP A 464 -11.54 -9.22 26.41
C ASP A 464 -12.94 -9.38 27.02
N GLU A 465 -13.46 -8.35 27.70
CA GLU A 465 -14.83 -8.34 28.24
C GLU A 465 -15.89 -8.32 27.14
N SER A 466 -15.70 -7.47 26.13
CA SER A 466 -16.60 -7.40 24.97
C SER A 466 -16.63 -8.71 24.19
N LEU A 467 -15.46 -9.34 23.97
CA LEU A 467 -15.34 -10.64 23.32
C LEU A 467 -16.05 -11.74 24.12
N ARG A 468 -15.85 -11.83 25.44
CA ARG A 468 -16.56 -12.82 26.27
C ARG A 468 -18.08 -12.62 26.25
N GLY A 469 -18.51 -11.36 26.30
CA GLY A 469 -19.92 -10.99 26.18
C GLY A 469 -20.51 -11.41 24.84
N PHE A 470 -19.75 -11.26 23.76
CA PHE A 470 -20.11 -11.73 22.42
C PHE A 470 -20.18 -13.25 22.36
N LEU A 471 -19.13 -13.98 22.78
CA LEU A 471 -19.09 -15.45 22.71
C LEU A 471 -20.22 -16.11 23.51
N SER A 472 -20.60 -15.51 24.65
CA SER A 472 -21.72 -15.97 25.47
C SER A 472 -23.08 -15.85 24.76
N ASN A 473 -23.19 -14.97 23.76
CA ASN A 473 -24.41 -14.65 23.02
C ASN A 473 -24.21 -14.72 21.50
N GLN A 474 -23.23 -15.50 21.01
CA GLN A 474 -22.80 -15.45 19.61
C GLN A 474 -23.85 -15.94 18.61
N GLY A 475 -24.91 -16.60 19.11
CA GLY A 475 -26.04 -17.05 18.32
C GLY A 475 -25.59 -18.01 17.22
N GLY A 476 -25.82 -17.64 15.95
CA GLY A 476 -25.43 -18.44 14.80
C GLY A 476 -23.98 -18.24 14.32
N CYS A 477 -23.27 -17.21 14.80
CA CYS A 477 -21.95 -16.86 14.28
C CYS A 477 -20.95 -18.01 14.44
N ARG A 478 -20.19 -18.28 13.39
CA ARG A 478 -19.03 -19.18 13.43
C ARG A 478 -17.83 -18.36 13.88
N VAL A 479 -17.05 -18.84 14.86
CA VAL A 479 -15.91 -18.08 15.39
C VAL A 479 -14.64 -18.92 15.37
N LEU A 480 -13.59 -18.39 14.75
CA LEU A 480 -12.25 -18.99 14.74
C LEU A 480 -11.26 -18.05 15.41
N ILE A 481 -10.57 -18.53 16.44
CA ILE A 481 -9.61 -17.74 17.20
C ILE A 481 -8.23 -18.38 17.07
N THR A 482 -7.20 -17.60 16.74
CA THR A 482 -5.81 -18.08 16.76
C THR A 482 -5.06 -17.45 17.93
N ALA A 483 -4.29 -18.25 18.67
CA ALA A 483 -3.56 -17.79 19.85
C ALA A 483 -2.26 -18.56 20.10
N CYS A 484 -1.34 -17.93 20.85
CA CYS A 484 -0.15 -18.61 21.36
C CYS A 484 -0.50 -19.45 22.61
N PRO A 485 0.29 -20.49 22.93
CA PRO A 485 -0.03 -21.36 24.05
C PRO A 485 -0.06 -20.61 25.38
N GLY A 486 -1.15 -20.75 26.12
CA GLY A 486 -1.33 -20.10 27.42
C GLY A 486 -1.67 -18.61 27.37
N HIS A 487 -1.94 -18.03 26.20
CA HIS A 487 -2.33 -16.62 26.07
C HIS A 487 -3.86 -16.38 26.24
N CYS A 488 -4.66 -17.43 26.43
CA CYS A 488 -6.13 -17.33 26.54
C CYS A 488 -6.72 -18.09 27.76
N PRO A 489 -6.16 -17.97 28.97
CA PRO A 489 -6.57 -18.80 30.11
C PRO A 489 -8.01 -18.54 30.58
N THR A 490 -8.52 -17.32 30.43
CA THR A 490 -9.86 -16.90 30.88
C THR A 490 -10.92 -17.17 29.81
N LEU A 491 -10.57 -16.96 28.54
CA LEU A 491 -11.42 -17.27 27.40
C LEU A 491 -11.73 -18.76 27.36
N MET A 492 -10.75 -19.61 27.69
CA MET A 492 -10.94 -21.06 27.83
C MET A 492 -11.97 -21.48 28.87
N GLN A 493 -12.23 -20.63 29.87
CA GLN A 493 -13.23 -20.89 30.92
C GLN A 493 -14.63 -20.39 30.54
N THR A 494 -14.76 -19.67 29.42
CA THR A 494 -16.05 -19.17 28.94
C THR A 494 -16.80 -20.33 28.25
N ALA A 495 -18.02 -20.60 28.70
CA ALA A 495 -18.87 -21.66 28.13
C ALA A 495 -19.15 -21.36 26.64
N GLY A 496 -18.63 -22.18 25.73
CA GLY A 496 -18.89 -22.02 24.28
C GLY A 496 -17.77 -22.40 23.32
N ILE A 497 -16.56 -22.74 23.80
CA ILE A 497 -15.50 -23.26 22.92
C ILE A 497 -15.78 -24.75 22.64
N GLY A 498 -16.30 -25.02 21.45
CA GLY A 498 -16.72 -26.37 21.01
C GLY A 498 -15.55 -27.29 20.65
N GLY A 499 -14.39 -26.72 20.29
CA GLY A 499 -13.20 -27.49 19.98
C GLY A 499 -11.90 -26.69 20.10
N MET A 500 -10.84 -27.34 20.57
CA MET A 500 -9.46 -26.81 20.59
C MET A 500 -8.59 -27.67 19.67
N LEU A 501 -7.89 -27.04 18.73
CA LEU A 501 -6.94 -27.68 17.82
C LEU A 501 -5.54 -27.13 18.07
N LYS A 502 -4.53 -28.01 18.05
CA LYS A 502 -3.14 -27.66 18.35
C LYS A 502 -2.26 -27.73 17.11
N PHE A 503 -1.62 -26.62 16.78
CA PHE A 503 -0.58 -26.57 15.77
C PHE A 503 0.78 -26.88 16.39
N ASN A 504 1.28 -28.07 16.08
CA ASN A 504 2.67 -28.44 16.37
C ASN A 504 3.50 -28.35 15.10
N LEU A 505 4.70 -27.78 15.19
CA LEU A 505 5.74 -28.00 14.20
C LEU A 505 6.16 -29.46 14.30
N ARG A 506 5.84 -30.27 13.29
CA ARG A 506 6.49 -31.57 13.13
C ARG A 506 7.99 -31.26 12.99
N SER A 507 8.78 -31.60 14.00
CA SER A 507 10.23 -31.67 13.84
C SER A 507 10.46 -32.73 12.77
N GLU A 508 10.93 -32.33 11.60
CA GLU A 508 11.66 -33.25 10.75
C GLU A 508 12.87 -33.69 11.57
N SER A 509 12.78 -34.90 12.11
CA SER A 509 13.92 -35.61 12.64
C SER A 509 14.93 -35.77 11.51
N LEU A 510 16.02 -35.01 11.59
CA LEU A 510 17.29 -35.32 10.95
C LEU A 510 18.06 -36.31 11.84
#